data_AF-A0A967BX81-F1
#
_entry.id   AF-A0A967BX81-F1
#
_cell.length_a   1.000
_cell.length_b   1.000
_cell.length_c   1.000
_cell.angle_alpha   90.00
_cell.angle_beta   90.00
_cell.angle_gamma   90.00
#
_symmetry.space_group_name_H-M   'P 1'
#
loop_
_entity.id
_entity.type
_entity.pdbx_description
1 polymer ?
#
loop_
_entity_poly.entity_id
_entity_poly.type
_entity_poly.pdbx_seq_one_letter_code
_entity_poly.pdbx_strand_id
1 'polypeptide(L)'
;MNDRPVVAISVPLFGDERRKNWAKVVERVDEAKSSGWAFEGEFIATGGVQDVPVGSVILVYGERGSRAHPQVEVGVFTVNADGTLSRHAGAKGRAWARTLRDDVIGLLEEAEGKPITLLQWSPDLIRYEDDALLSELRRRGRDV
;
A
#
# COMPACT_ATOMS: atom_id res chain seq x y z
N MET A 1 15.08 -4.83 -9.09
CA MET A 1 14.62 -4.68 -7.69
C MET A 1 14.57 -3.20 -7.42
N ASN A 2 13.39 -2.64 -7.21
CA ASN A 2 13.24 -1.22 -6.91
C ASN A 2 13.86 -0.97 -5.53
N ASP A 3 14.97 -0.23 -5.51
CA ASP A 3 15.68 0.19 -4.30
C ASP A 3 14.90 1.33 -3.63
N ARG A 4 13.72 0.98 -3.11
CA ARG A 4 12.88 1.93 -2.35
C ARG A 4 13.45 2.00 -0.94
N PRO A 5 13.64 3.21 -0.38
CA PRO A 5 14.08 3.34 1.00
C PRO A 5 13.10 2.62 1.92
N VAL A 6 13.64 1.94 2.93
CA VAL A 6 12.85 1.29 3.98
C VAL A 6 12.64 2.25 5.14
N VAL A 7 11.45 2.20 5.72
CA VAL A 7 11.08 3.00 6.90
C VAL A 7 10.42 2.11 7.94
N ALA A 8 10.70 2.41 9.20
CA ALA A 8 10.06 1.76 10.33
C ALA A 8 8.61 2.26 10.47
N ILE A 9 7.64 1.36 10.37
CA ILE A 9 6.22 1.65 10.56
C ILE A 9 5.66 0.89 11.75
N SER A 10 4.68 1.47 12.45
CA SER A 10 3.88 0.73 13.42
C SER A 10 2.71 0.05 12.71
N VAL A 11 2.78 -1.28 12.54
CA VAL A 11 1.74 -2.06 11.87
C VAL A 11 0.51 -2.16 12.78
N PRO A 12 -0.68 -1.69 12.35
CA PRO A 12 -1.88 -1.76 13.16
C PRO A 12 -2.23 -3.21 13.51
N LEU A 13 -2.73 -3.40 14.72
CA LEU A 13 -3.39 -4.63 15.09
C LEU A 13 -4.89 -4.47 14.88
N PHE A 14 -5.45 -5.25 13.96
CA PHE A 14 -6.89 -5.38 13.82
C PHE A 14 -7.37 -6.62 14.56
N GLY A 15 -8.59 -6.58 15.08
CA GLY A 15 -9.16 -7.74 15.75
C GLY A 15 -8.94 -7.78 17.26
N ASP A 16 -9.06 -8.99 17.80
CA ASP A 16 -8.64 -9.39 19.14
C ASP A 16 -7.35 -10.22 18.98
N GLU A 17 -6.31 -9.95 19.77
CA GLU A 17 -5.01 -10.65 19.68
C GLU A 17 -5.14 -12.17 19.81
N ARG A 18 -6.15 -12.63 20.55
CA ARG A 18 -6.42 -14.06 20.77
C ARG A 18 -7.06 -14.74 19.55
N ARG A 19 -7.36 -13.96 18.50
CA ARG A 19 -8.02 -14.38 17.26
C ARG A 19 -7.07 -14.24 16.09
N LYS A 20 -7.48 -14.83 14.96
CA LYS A 20 -6.71 -14.75 13.73
C LYS A 20 -6.54 -13.29 13.32
N ASN A 21 -5.29 -12.89 13.19
CA ASN A 21 -4.88 -11.61 12.67
C ASN A 21 -3.58 -11.82 11.86
N TRP A 22 -3.39 -11.01 10.84
CA TRP A 22 -2.20 -11.03 10.00
C TRP A 22 -2.11 -9.73 9.21
N ALA A 23 -0.90 -9.36 8.81
CA ALA A 23 -0.67 -8.29 7.87
C ALA A 23 0.20 -8.79 6.71
N LYS A 24 0.03 -8.17 5.55
CA LYS A 24 0.79 -8.49 4.34
C LYS A 24 1.19 -7.21 3.62
N VAL A 25 2.44 -7.14 3.19
CA VAL A 25 2.88 -6.21 2.14
C VAL A 25 2.41 -6.81 0.83
N VAL A 26 1.44 -6.18 0.19
CA VAL A 26 0.84 -6.69 -1.04
C VAL A 26 1.70 -6.25 -2.22
N GLU A 27 2.03 -7.20 -3.08
CA GLU A 27 2.79 -6.99 -4.31
C GLU A 27 1.92 -7.20 -5.55
N ARG A 28 0.94 -8.11 -5.46
CA ARG A 28 0.08 -8.48 -6.59
C ARG A 28 -1.30 -8.90 -6.12
N VAL A 29 -2.29 -8.71 -6.99
CA VAL A 29 -3.66 -9.21 -6.80
C VAL A 29 -4.00 -10.22 -7.90
N ASP A 30 -4.40 -11.42 -7.50
CA ASP A 30 -4.99 -12.44 -8.37
C ASP A 30 -6.52 -12.27 -8.42
N GLU A 31 -7.00 -11.66 -9.50
CA GLU A 31 -8.41 -11.31 -9.70
C GLU A 31 -9.34 -12.52 -9.83
N ALA A 32 -8.80 -13.70 -10.16
CA ALA A 32 -9.57 -14.93 -10.26
C ALA A 32 -10.01 -15.46 -8.88
N LYS A 33 -9.36 -15.03 -7.79
CA LYS A 33 -9.67 -15.46 -6.42
C LYS A 33 -10.53 -14.44 -5.69
N SER A 34 -11.56 -14.89 -4.97
CA SER A 34 -12.50 -14.04 -4.22
C SER A 34 -12.28 -14.02 -2.70
N SER A 35 -11.17 -14.59 -2.22
CA SER A 35 -10.83 -14.68 -0.80
C SER A 35 -9.55 -13.91 -0.49
N GLY A 36 -9.09 -13.93 0.77
CA GLY A 36 -7.82 -13.32 1.14
C GLY A 36 -6.59 -13.86 0.39
N TRP A 37 -6.70 -15.04 -0.25
CA TRP A 37 -5.67 -15.59 -1.13
C TRP A 37 -5.51 -14.85 -2.46
N ALA A 38 -6.41 -13.91 -2.77
CA ALA A 38 -6.25 -13.01 -3.91
C ALA A 38 -5.05 -12.07 -3.73
N PHE A 39 -4.67 -11.75 -2.50
CA PHE A 39 -3.60 -10.79 -2.20
C PHE A 39 -2.27 -11.52 -1.97
N GLU A 40 -1.34 -11.34 -2.90
CA GLU A 40 -0.02 -11.96 -2.90
C GLU A 40 1.04 -10.97 -2.44
N GLY A 41 2.09 -11.49 -1.81
CA GLY A 41 3.13 -10.70 -1.16
C GLY A 41 3.54 -11.27 0.20
N GLU A 42 4.43 -10.57 0.89
CA GLU A 42 5.10 -11.01 2.11
C GLU A 42 4.25 -10.77 3.37
N PHE A 43 4.19 -11.76 4.27
CA PHE A 43 3.55 -11.61 5.57
C PHE A 43 4.47 -10.88 6.55
N ILE A 44 3.90 -9.91 7.28
CA ILE A 44 4.59 -9.14 8.32
C ILE A 44 3.85 -9.23 9.65
N ALA A 45 4.54 -8.96 10.76
CA ALA A 45 3.95 -9.00 12.08
C ALA A 45 2.99 -7.81 12.30
N THR A 46 1.83 -8.09 12.93
CA THR A 46 0.85 -7.09 13.39
C THR A 46 1.19 -6.59 14.79
N GLY A 47 0.74 -5.39 15.14
CA GLY A 47 0.86 -4.84 16.50
C GLY A 47 2.29 -4.48 16.93
N GLY A 48 3.24 -4.44 15.99
CA GLY A 48 4.64 -4.13 16.24
C GLY A 48 5.22 -3.20 15.18
N VAL A 49 6.50 -2.88 15.32
CA VAL A 49 7.24 -2.07 14.36
C VAL A 49 7.89 -2.98 13.31
N GLN A 50 7.76 -2.64 12.03
CA GLN A 50 8.35 -3.38 10.92
C GLN A 50 9.03 -2.40 9.95
N ASP A 51 10.16 -2.80 9.38
CA ASP A 51 10.81 -2.04 8.31
C ASP A 51 10.17 -2.43 6.98
N VAL A 52 9.56 -1.45 6.30
CA VAL A 52 8.82 -1.68 5.05
C VAL A 52 9.24 -0.63 4.02
N PRO A 53 9.40 -0.99 2.73
CA PRO A 53 9.67 -0.01 1.68
C PRO A 53 8.60 1.08 1.58
N VAL A 54 9.01 2.32 1.38
CA VAL A 54 8.10 3.46 1.15
C VAL A 54 7.21 3.20 -0.07
N GLY A 55 5.95 3.60 0.01
CA GLY A 55 4.94 3.39 -1.03
C GLY A 55 4.38 1.97 -1.09
N SER A 56 4.81 1.06 -0.21
CA SER A 56 4.22 -0.27 -0.09
C SER A 56 2.75 -0.21 0.29
N VAL A 57 1.95 -1.10 -0.29
CA VAL A 57 0.55 -1.30 0.10
C VAL A 57 0.47 -2.40 1.15
N ILE A 58 -0.12 -2.08 2.30
CA ILE A 58 -0.26 -3.01 3.44
C ILE A 58 -1.73 -3.37 3.62
N LEU A 59 -2.00 -4.67 3.63
CA LEU A 59 -3.30 -5.23 3.97
C LEU A 59 -3.24 -5.82 5.38
N VAL A 60 -4.08 -5.32 6.27
CA VAL A 60 -4.16 -5.79 7.67
C VAL A 60 -5.51 -6.44 7.89
N TYR A 61 -5.49 -7.69 8.36
CA TYR A 61 -6.66 -8.50 8.67
C TYR A 61 -6.73 -8.80 10.16
N GLY A 62 -7.94 -8.76 10.72
CA GLY A 62 -8.22 -9.22 12.06
C GLY A 62 -9.62 -9.79 12.23
N GLU A 63 -9.78 -10.64 13.23
CA GLU A 63 -11.07 -11.15 13.68
C GLU A 63 -11.38 -10.67 15.10
N ARG A 64 -12.63 -10.28 15.35
CA ARG A 64 -13.18 -10.00 16.69
C ARG A 64 -14.32 -10.95 17.02
N GLY A 65 -14.71 -10.98 18.29
CA GLY A 65 -15.89 -11.75 18.74
C GLY A 65 -15.57 -13.17 19.20
N SER A 66 -16.62 -13.98 19.33
CA SER A 66 -16.51 -15.34 19.86
C SER A 66 -15.92 -16.30 18.83
N ARG A 67 -15.50 -17.50 19.27
CA ARG A 67 -15.07 -18.57 18.34
C ARG A 67 -16.19 -19.00 17.39
N ALA A 68 -17.44 -18.94 17.87
CA ALA A 68 -18.63 -19.34 17.12
C ALA A 68 -19.11 -18.25 16.14
N HIS A 69 -18.83 -16.97 16.45
CA HIS A 69 -19.27 -15.83 15.66
C HIS A 69 -18.13 -14.83 15.44
N PRO A 70 -17.10 -15.22 14.65
CA PRO A 70 -16.02 -14.31 14.31
C PRO A 70 -16.51 -13.20 13.38
N GLN A 71 -16.10 -11.98 13.67
CA GLN A 71 -16.35 -10.80 12.84
C GLN A 71 -15.04 -10.36 12.22
N VAL A 72 -14.99 -10.43 10.89
CA VAL A 72 -13.81 -10.02 10.11
C VAL A 72 -13.78 -8.50 9.97
N GLU A 73 -12.59 -7.93 10.15
CA GLU A 73 -12.27 -6.53 9.91
C GLU A 73 -10.93 -6.45 9.16
N VAL A 74 -10.90 -5.68 8.07
CA VAL A 74 -9.73 -5.55 7.20
C VAL A 74 -9.51 -4.09 6.84
N GLY A 75 -8.25 -3.66 6.78
CA GLY A 75 -7.83 -2.31 6.40
C GLY A 75 -6.71 -2.34 5.37
N VAL A 76 -6.73 -1.37 4.47
CA VAL A 76 -5.70 -1.16 3.44
C VAL A 76 -4.99 0.17 3.72
N PHE A 77 -3.67 0.13 3.71
CA PHE A 77 -2.81 1.26 4.03
C PHE A 77 -1.69 1.41 3.01
N THR A 78 -1.15 2.63 2.88
CA THR A 78 0.09 2.90 2.15
C THR A 78 1.15 3.42 3.11
N VAL A 79 2.39 2.99 2.90
CA VAL A 79 3.55 3.44 3.69
C VAL A 79 4.06 4.80 3.20
N ASN A 80 4.06 5.79 4.08
CA ASN A 80 4.59 7.12 3.79
C ASN A 80 6.10 7.20 4.08
N ALA A 81 6.79 8.15 3.46
CA ALA A 81 8.24 8.33 3.62
C ALA A 81 8.69 8.75 5.04
N ASP A 82 7.76 9.23 5.87
CA ASP A 82 8.00 9.66 7.24
C ASP A 82 7.76 8.53 8.28
N GLY A 83 7.49 7.30 7.82
CA GLY A 83 7.19 6.15 8.69
C GLY A 83 5.75 6.09 9.19
N THR A 84 4.87 6.97 8.71
CA THR A 84 3.43 6.90 8.99
C THR A 84 2.67 6.04 7.96
N LEU A 85 1.42 5.69 8.29
CA LEU A 85 0.52 4.94 7.41
C LEU A 85 -0.69 5.79 7.01
N SER A 86 -0.94 5.88 5.71
CA SER A 86 -2.18 6.46 5.17
C SER A 86 -3.21 5.37 4.97
N ARG A 87 -4.38 5.47 5.62
CA ARG A 87 -5.47 4.50 5.42
C ARG A 87 -6.29 4.87 4.19
N HIS A 88 -6.50 3.91 3.29
CA HIS A 88 -7.26 4.12 2.06
C HIS A 88 -8.65 3.47 2.10
N ALA A 89 -8.73 2.23 2.57
CA ALA A 89 -9.98 1.47 2.54
C ALA A 89 -10.11 0.53 3.74
N GLY A 90 -11.32 0.01 3.94
CA GLY A 90 -11.58 -1.02 4.92
C GLY A 90 -12.88 -1.75 4.65
N ALA A 91 -12.94 -3.03 5.03
CA ALA A 91 -14.10 -3.87 4.82
C ALA A 91 -14.35 -4.80 6.01
N LYS A 92 -15.61 -5.24 6.13
CA LYS A 92 -16.07 -6.17 7.16
C LYS A 92 -16.87 -7.31 6.56
N GLY A 93 -17.00 -8.40 7.30
CA GLY A 93 -17.84 -9.54 6.92
C GLY A 93 -17.21 -10.44 5.85
N ARG A 94 -18.00 -11.36 5.30
CA ARG A 94 -17.49 -12.50 4.50
C ARG A 94 -16.99 -12.11 3.11
N ALA A 95 -17.51 -11.03 2.52
CA ALA A 95 -17.17 -10.58 1.18
C ALA A 95 -16.01 -9.57 1.14
N TRP A 96 -15.32 -9.37 2.27
CA TRP A 96 -14.30 -8.32 2.43
C TRP A 96 -13.25 -8.30 1.31
N ALA A 97 -12.80 -9.47 0.84
CA ALA A 97 -11.74 -9.57 -0.15
C ALA A 97 -12.21 -9.06 -1.52
N ARG A 98 -13.47 -9.32 -1.88
CA ARG A 98 -14.06 -8.78 -3.10
C ARG A 98 -14.24 -7.28 -3.01
N THR A 99 -14.63 -6.77 -1.83
CA THR A 99 -14.85 -5.34 -1.58
C THR A 99 -13.56 -4.53 -1.72
N LEU A 100 -12.43 -5.01 -1.20
CA LEU A 100 -11.17 -4.27 -1.19
C LEU A 100 -10.31 -4.47 -2.43
N ARG A 101 -10.72 -5.35 -3.35
CA ARG A 101 -9.87 -5.75 -4.48
C ARG A 101 -9.49 -4.56 -5.35
N ASP A 102 -10.49 -3.82 -5.80
CA ASP A 102 -10.31 -2.76 -6.80
C ASP A 102 -9.51 -1.59 -6.18
N ASP A 103 -9.73 -1.30 -4.89
CA ASP A 103 -8.92 -0.33 -4.14
C ASP A 103 -7.44 -0.72 -4.07
N VAL A 104 -7.14 -1.99 -3.75
CA VAL A 104 -5.76 -2.48 -3.66
C VAL A 104 -5.09 -2.47 -5.04
N ILE A 105 -5.79 -2.86 -6.11
CA ILE A 105 -5.27 -2.78 -7.48
C ILE A 105 -4.89 -1.33 -7.82
N GLY A 106 -5.81 -0.38 -7.57
CA GLY A 106 -5.54 1.04 -7.83
C GLY A 106 -4.31 1.55 -7.07
N LEU A 107 -4.15 1.15 -5.81
CA LEU A 107 -2.98 1.55 -5.02
C LEU A 107 -1.68 0.89 -5.50
N LEU A 108 -1.71 -0.36 -5.97
CA LEU A 108 -0.53 -1.00 -6.55
C LEU A 108 -0.12 -0.32 -7.86
N GLU A 109 -1.08 0.04 -8.72
CA GLU A 109 -0.81 0.81 -9.94
C GLU A 109 -0.25 2.20 -9.65
N GLU A 110 -0.74 2.86 -8.60
CA GLU A 110 -0.21 4.14 -8.13
C GLU A 110 1.21 3.99 -7.56
N ALA A 111 1.43 2.95 -6.73
CA ALA A 111 2.70 2.68 -6.08
C ALA A 111 3.79 2.21 -7.04
N GLU A 112 3.46 1.42 -8.06
CA GLU A 112 4.38 1.11 -9.16
C GLU A 112 4.73 2.36 -9.97
N GLY A 113 3.89 3.40 -9.85
CA GLY A 113 3.82 4.49 -10.77
C GLY A 113 3.39 3.91 -12.11
N LYS A 114 2.21 4.28 -12.61
CA LYS A 114 2.05 4.29 -14.07
C LYS A 114 3.34 4.89 -14.62
N PRO A 115 4.09 4.18 -15.50
CA PRO A 115 5.38 4.68 -15.94
C PRO A 115 5.14 6.13 -16.34
N ILE A 116 5.95 7.05 -15.83
CA ILE A 116 5.94 8.41 -16.35
C ILE A 116 6.34 8.23 -17.80
N THR A 117 5.34 8.12 -18.67
CA THR A 117 5.54 8.11 -20.10
C THR A 117 6.26 9.41 -20.34
N LEU A 118 7.48 9.34 -20.87
CA LEU A 118 8.22 10.54 -21.22
C LEU A 118 7.33 11.31 -22.20
N LEU A 119 6.68 12.35 -21.69
CA LEU A 119 5.93 13.25 -22.52
C LEU A 119 6.98 13.96 -23.37
N GLN A 120 6.74 14.01 -24.67
CA GLN A 120 7.42 14.99 -25.50
C GLN A 120 7.11 16.38 -24.93
N TRP A 121 7.97 17.35 -25.24
CA TRP A 121 7.74 18.73 -24.84
C TRP A 121 6.27 19.11 -25.09
N SER A 122 5.64 19.69 -24.08
CA SER A 122 4.29 20.25 -24.17
C SER A 122 4.26 21.62 -23.50
N PRO A 123 3.31 22.49 -23.89
CA PRO A 123 3.14 23.80 -23.26
C PRO A 123 2.83 23.77 -21.77
N ASP A 124 2.43 22.63 -21.21
CA ASP A 124 2.15 22.52 -19.77
C ASP A 124 3.40 22.73 -18.90
N LEU A 125 4.59 22.52 -19.46
CA LEU A 125 5.86 22.83 -18.79
C LEU A 125 6.03 24.33 -18.51
N ILE A 126 5.39 25.21 -19.30
CA ILE A 126 5.42 26.68 -19.11
C ILE A 126 4.77 27.08 -17.78
N ARG A 127 3.93 26.22 -17.21
CA ARG A 127 3.24 26.48 -15.93
C ARG A 127 4.12 26.25 -14.71
N TYR A 128 5.30 25.65 -14.89
CA TYR A 128 6.24 25.38 -13.82
C TYR A 128 7.34 26.44 -13.82
N GLU A 129 7.72 26.88 -12.63
CA GLU A 129 8.87 27.74 -12.42
C GLU A 129 10.18 27.05 -12.83
N ASP A 130 11.13 27.82 -13.34
CA ASP A 130 12.42 27.31 -13.80
C ASP A 130 13.17 26.54 -12.69
N ASP A 131 13.15 27.03 -11.46
CA ASP A 131 13.78 26.38 -10.30
C ASP A 131 13.18 25.00 -9.97
N ALA A 132 11.88 24.84 -10.21
CA ALA A 132 11.19 23.56 -10.00
C ALA A 132 11.62 22.54 -11.07
N LEU A 133 11.73 22.98 -12.32
CA LEU A 133 12.21 22.15 -13.43
C LEU A 133 13.68 21.74 -13.24
N LEU A 134 14.54 22.68 -12.84
CA LEU A 134 15.95 22.42 -12.54
C LEU A 134 16.12 21.46 -11.36
N SER A 135 15.33 21.62 -10.30
CA SER A 135 15.34 20.72 -9.15
C SER A 135 14.95 19.29 -9.55
N GLU A 136 13.95 19.14 -10.42
CA GLU A 136 13.55 17.83 -10.94
C GLU A 136 14.64 17.19 -11.82
N LEU A 137 15.34 17.97 -12.65
CA LEU A 137 16.46 17.48 -13.45
C LEU A 137 17.63 17.03 -12.57
N ARG A 138 17.98 17.80 -11.54
CA ARG A 138 19.00 17.43 -10.54
C ARG A 138 18.62 16.16 -9.78
N ARG A 139 17.36 16.03 -9.37
CA ARG A 139 16.83 14.80 -8.73
C ARG A 139 17.01 13.57 -9.61
N ARG A 140 16.96 13.72 -10.94
CA ARG A 140 17.21 12.65 -11.92
C ARG A 140 18.69 12.40 -12.21
N GLY A 141 19.60 13.06 -11.52
CA GLY A 141 21.04 12.94 -11.76
C GLY A 141 21.48 13.55 -13.10
N ARG A 142 20.74 14.55 -13.60
CA ARG A 142 21.20 15.39 -14.71
C ARG A 142 21.90 16.61 -14.13
N ASP A 143 23.13 16.83 -14.54
CA ASP A 143 23.80 18.10 -14.34
C ASP A 143 23.23 19.10 -15.35
N VAL A 144 22.62 20.17 -14.83
CA VAL A 144 22.02 21.29 -15.55
C VAL A 144 22.50 22.61 -14.99
#